data_AF-A0A8I1RUW6-F1
#
_entry.id   AF-A0A8I1RUW6-F1
#
_cell.length_a   1.000
_cell.length_b   1.000
_cell.length_c   1.000
_cell.angle_alpha   90.00
_cell.angle_beta   90.00
_cell.angle_gamma   90.00
#
_symmetry.space_group_name_H-M   'P 1'
#
loop_
_entity.id
_entity.type
_entity.pdbx_description
1 polymer ?
#
loop_
_entity_poly.entity_id
_entity_poly.type
_entity_poly.pdbx_seq_one_letter_code
_entity_poly.pdbx_strand_id
1 'polypeptide(L)' 'MFVPATQNDINRYDRAVDSAIATCGGDIRGALKALIIANEFLEEELRQVLADRSVSVKVPHRNVA' A
#
# COMPACT_ATOMS: atom_id res chain seq x y z
N MET A 1 -14.14 8.58 6.63
CA MET A 1 -15.11 7.53 7.00
C MET A 1 -14.43 6.19 6.83
N PHE A 2 -14.38 5.35 7.87
CA PHE A 2 -13.87 3.99 7.77
C PHE A 2 -15.00 3.10 7.25
N VAL A 3 -14.78 2.41 6.12
CA VAL A 3 -15.70 1.38 5.63
C VAL A 3 -15.17 0.05 6.14
N PRO A 4 -15.93 -0.68 6.98
CA PRO A 4 -15.50 -1.98 7.45
C PRO A 4 -15.42 -2.98 6.29
N ALA A 5 -14.45 -3.89 6.36
CA ALA A 5 -14.33 -4.98 5.41
C ALA A 5 -15.61 -5.83 5.40
N THR A 6 -16.03 -6.26 4.20
CA THR A 6 -17.14 -7.20 4.06
C THR A 6 -16.70 -8.62 4.42
N GLN A 7 -17.65 -9.53 4.63
CA GLN A 7 -17.34 -10.95 4.86
C GLN A 7 -16.53 -11.57 3.72
N ASN A 8 -16.79 -11.14 2.48
CA ASN A 8 -16.04 -11.63 1.32
C ASN A 8 -14.58 -11.13 1.33
N ASP A 9 -14.37 -9.89 1.77
CA ASP A 9 -13.02 -9.33 1.92
C ASP A 9 -12.22 -10.11 2.97
N ILE A 10 -12.85 -10.40 4.12
CA ILE A 10 -12.23 -11.20 5.19
C ILE A 10 -11.82 -12.58 4.67
N ASN A 11 -12.74 -13.30 4.01
CA ASN A 11 -12.44 -14.62 3.45
C ASN A 11 -11.30 -14.58 2.42
N ARG A 12 -11.22 -13.50 1.63
CA ARG A 12 -10.13 -13.29 0.68
C ARG A 12 -8.81 -13.04 1.40
N TYR A 13 -8.81 -12.25 2.47
CA TYR A 13 -7.63 -11.98 3.27
C TYR A 13 -7.11 -13.23 3.98
N ASP A 14 -7.99 -14.04 4.57
CA ASP A 14 -7.61 -15.30 5.23
C ASP A 14 -6.86 -16.22 4.26
N ARG A 15 -7.40 -16.41 3.05
CA ARG A 15 -6.74 -17.21 2.01
C ARG A 15 -5.39 -16.64 1.58
N ALA A 16 -5.27 -15.31 1.52
CA ALA A 16 -4.00 -14.66 1.17
C ALA A 16 -2.97 -14.83 2.29
N VAL A 17 -3.40 -14.75 3.57
CA VAL A 17 -2.56 -14.98 4.75
C VAL A 17 -2.06 -16.41 4.77
N ASP A 18 -2.93 -17.40 4.59
CA ASP A 18 -2.54 -18.81 4.53
C ASP A 18 -1.50 -19.06 3.43
N SER A 19 -1.71 -18.47 2.25
CA SER A 19 -0.77 -18.57 1.14
C SER A 19 0.59 -17.92 1.46
N ALA A 20 0.60 -16.77 2.15
CA ALA A 20 1.83 -16.09 2.55
C ALA A 20 2.61 -16.94 3.58
N ILE A 21 1.92 -17.48 4.59
CA ILE A 21 2.52 -18.35 5.61
C ILE A 21 3.12 -19.61 4.95
N ALA A 22 2.40 -20.25 4.02
CA ALA A 22 2.89 -21.41 3.29
C ALA A 22 4.13 -21.08 2.44
N THR A 23 4.15 -19.91 1.79
CA THR A 23 5.30 -19.44 0.99
C THR A 23 6.53 -19.20 1.87
N CYS A 24 6.33 -18.75 3.12
CA CYS A 24 7.40 -18.58 4.11
C CYS A 24 7.76 -19.88 4.86
N GLY A 25 7.30 -21.06 4.38
CA GLY A 25 7.62 -22.35 5.00
C GLY A 25 6.99 -22.55 6.38
N GLY A 26 5.89 -21.86 6.68
CA GLY A 26 5.23 -21.89 7.98
C GLY A 26 5.81 -20.91 9.02
N ASP A 27 6.84 -20.13 8.69
CA ASP A 27 7.36 -19.09 9.59
C ASP A 27 6.48 -17.84 9.56
N ILE A 28 5.50 -17.79 10.48
CA ILE A 28 4.59 -16.65 10.62
C ILE A 28 5.36 -15.37 10.98
N ARG A 29 6.42 -15.46 11.80
CA ARG A 29 7.19 -14.28 12.20
C ARG A 29 7.97 -13.73 11.02
N GLY A 30 8.57 -14.60 10.21
CA GLY A 30 9.21 -14.26 8.95
C GLY A 30 8.23 -13.64 7.96
N ALA A 31 7.06 -14.26 7.76
CA ALA A 31 6.01 -13.76 6.87
C ALA A 31 5.53 -12.37 7.27
N LEU A 32 5.25 -12.16 8.56
CA LEU A 32 4.83 -10.86 9.08
C LEU A 32 5.90 -9.79 8.92
N LYS A 33 7.18 -10.13 9.18
CA LYS A 33 8.28 -9.20 8.99
C LYS A 33 8.45 -8.81 7.52
N ALA A 34 8.36 -9.77 6.61
CA ALA A 34 8.40 -9.52 5.17
C ALA A 34 7.26 -8.60 4.72
N LEU A 35 6.04 -8.84 5.22
CA LEU A 35 4.87 -8.00 4.94
C LEU A 35 5.06 -6.56 5.43
N ILE A 36 5.59 -6.35 6.63
CA ILE A 36 5.86 -5.01 7.17
C ILE A 36 6.85 -4.25 6.28
N ILE A 37 7.96 -4.90 5.90
CA ILE A 37 8.98 -4.30 5.02
C ILE A 37 8.38 -3.94 3.66
N ALA A 38 7.58 -4.85 3.08
CA ALA A 38 6.90 -4.59 1.81
C ALA A 38 5.92 -3.41 1.91
N ASN A 39 5.17 -3.32 3.00
CA ASN A 39 4.25 -2.20 3.22
C ASN A 39 4.99 -0.87 3.35
N GLU A 40 6.08 -0.81 4.13
CA GLU A 40 6.90 0.41 4.27
C GLU A 40 7.45 0.87 2.92
N PHE A 41 7.93 -0.07 2.10
CA PHE A 41 8.40 0.22 0.74
C PHE A 41 7.28 0.78 -0.15
N LEU A 42 6.10 0.16 -0.15
CA LEU A 42 4.96 0.63 -0.95
C LEU A 42 4.43 1.99 -0.49
N GLU A 43 4.46 2.27 0.82
CA GLU A 43 4.09 3.57 1.37
C GLU A 43 5.07 4.67 0.93
N GLU A 44 6.36 4.36 0.83
CA GLU A 44 7.38 5.26 0.29
C GLU A 44 7.15 5.54 -1.20
N GLU A 45 6.96 4.50 -2.02
CA GLU A 45 6.65 4.66 -3.44
C GLU A 45 5.38 5.50 -3.66
N LEU A 46 4.33 5.24 -2.88
CA LEU A 46 3.09 6.00 -2.94
C LEU A 46 3.32 7.48 -2.58
N ARG A 47 4.13 7.77 -1.55
CA ARG A 47 4.47 9.14 -1.15
C ARG A 47 5.20 9.87 -2.26
N GLN A 48 6.13 9.21 -2.94
CA GLN A 48 6.87 9.79 -4.07
C GLN A 48 5.93 10.11 -5.24
N VAL A 49 5.06 9.18 -5.63
CA VAL A 49 4.08 9.40 -6.71
C VAL A 49 3.11 10.54 -6.37
N LEU A 50 2.62 10.62 -5.13
CA LEU A 50 1.73 11.69 -4.69
C LEU A 50 2.45 13.04 -4.64
N ALA A 51 3.70 13.08 -4.21
CA ALA A 51 4.52 14.29 -4.22
C ALA A 51 4.76 14.78 -5.67
N ASP A 52 5.10 13.89 -6.60
CA ASP A 52 5.28 14.23 -8.01
C ASP A 52 3.99 14.79 -8.64
N ARG A 53 2.85 14.13 -8.37
CA ARG A 53 1.54 14.60 -8.83
C ARG A 53 1.19 16.01 -8.31
N SER A 54 1.67 16.37 -7.12
CA SER A 54 1.46 17.71 -6.53
C SER A 54 2.31 18.80 -7.18
N VAL A 55 3.51 18.47 -7.69
CA VAL A 55 4.42 19.44 -8.37
C VAL A 55 3.94 19.76 -9.79
N SER A 56 3.18 18.86 -10.43
CA SER A 56 2.63 19.09 -11.78
C SER A 56 1.49 20.11 -11.85
N VAL A 57 0.96 20.61 -10.72
CA VAL A 57 0.02 21.76 -10.69
C VAL A 57 0.82 23.07 -10.61
N LYS A 58 1.68 23.33 -11.60
CA LYS A 58 2.19 24.71 -11.81
C LYS A 58 1.10 25.52 -12.48
N VAL A 59 0.36 26.30 -11.69
CA VAL A 59 -0.52 27.36 -12.21
C VAL A 59 0.39 28.33 -13.01
N PRO A 60 0.19 28.51 -14.32
CA PRO A 60 1.00 29.47 -15.07
C PRO A 60 0.64 30.88 -14.59
N HIS A 61 1.63 31.60 -14.06
CA HIS A 61 1.55 33.04 -13.88
C HIS A 61 1.38 33.68 -15.27
N ARG A 62 0.14 34.07 -15.59
CA ARG A 62 -0.13 34.93 -16.74
C ARG A 62 0.39 36.32 -16.37
N ASN A 63 1.54 36.71 -16.92
CA ASN A 63 1.96 38.10 -16.93
C ASN A 63 0.98 38.88 -17.81
N VAL A 64 0.19 39.74 -17.18
CA VAL A 64 -0.64 40.72 -17.89
C VAL A 64 0.25 41.94 -18.08
N ALA A 65 0.69 42.16 -19.32
CA ALA A 65 1.28 43.42 -19.78
C ALA A 65 0.17 44.25 -20.44
#